data_AF-A0A436CAW7-F1
#
_entry.id   AF-A0A436CAW7-F1
#
_cell.length_a   1.000
_cell.length_b   1.000
_cell.length_c   1.000
_cell.angle_alpha   90.00
_cell.angle_beta   90.00
_cell.angle_gamma   90.00
#
_symmetry.space_group_name_H-M   'P 1'
#
loop_
_entity.id
_entity.type
_entity.pdbx_description
1 polymer ?
#
loop_
_entity_poly.entity_id
_entity_poly.type
_entity_poly.pdbx_seq_one_letter_code
_entity_poly.pdbx_strand_id
1 'polypeptide(L)'
;VYSVFFSINAVAFIGMSQMTGLLAERFGLRRVVRVAVTGYATTMVVLFAVMATGIDRLDVMAALLFVGYGFLGLVIPTTSVLAMEEHGEIAGTASALMGTLHFAIGALAMGVAGVFFDGTPLPMVAGITLCAVISFTLAKVTLGRSREAVEAPAE
;
A
#
# COMPACT_ATOMS: atom_id res chain seq x y z
N VAL A 1 24.59 -7.81 3.50
CA VAL A 1 23.90 -6.86 4.40
C VAL A 1 22.57 -6.40 3.80
N TYR A 2 22.54 -5.81 2.61
CA TYR A 2 21.30 -5.41 1.92
C TYR A 2 20.23 -6.52 1.82
N SER A 3 20.63 -7.76 1.48
CA SER A 3 19.70 -8.89 1.40
C SER A 3 19.01 -9.21 2.72
N VAL A 4 19.69 -9.03 3.87
CA VAL A 4 19.09 -9.26 5.20
C VAL A 4 17.99 -8.23 5.47
N PHE A 5 18.26 -6.96 5.18
CA PHE A 5 17.28 -5.88 5.29
C PHE A 5 16.15 -6.01 4.28
N PHE A 6 16.39 -6.59 3.11
CA PHE A 6 15.32 -6.93 2.18
C PHE A 6 14.44 -8.07 2.72
N SER A 7 15.06 -9.15 3.23
CA SER A 7 14.36 -10.29 3.79
C SER A 7 13.52 -9.93 5.03
N ILE A 8 13.99 -9.03 5.90
CA ILE A 8 13.20 -8.61 7.08
C ILE A 8 11.93 -7.84 6.69
N ASN A 9 11.99 -7.03 5.63
CA ASN A 9 10.81 -6.37 5.06
C ASN A 9 9.81 -7.39 4.50
N ALA A 10 10.30 -8.44 3.83
CA ALA A 10 9.46 -9.53 3.37
C ALA A 10 8.78 -10.27 4.53
N VAL A 11 9.48 -10.49 5.64
CA VAL A 11 8.89 -11.09 6.85
C VAL A 11 7.77 -10.22 7.42
N ALA A 12 7.95 -8.90 7.50
CA ALA A 12 6.88 -7.99 7.94
C ALA A 12 5.66 -8.07 7.03
N PHE A 13 5.88 -7.97 5.72
CA PHE A 13 4.83 -8.02 4.71
C PHE A 13 4.04 -9.33 4.78
N ILE A 14 4.74 -10.46 4.75
CA ILE A 14 4.11 -11.79 4.77
C ILE A 14 3.41 -12.00 6.12
N GLY A 15 4.08 -11.72 7.24
CA GLY A 15 3.52 -11.90 8.58
C GLY A 15 2.21 -11.13 8.75
N MET A 16 2.17 -9.86 8.34
CA MET A 16 0.96 -9.05 8.40
C MET A 16 -0.11 -9.48 7.39
N SER A 17 0.28 -9.91 6.19
CA SER A 17 -0.66 -10.44 5.18
C SER A 17 -1.43 -11.65 5.68
N GLN A 18 -0.77 -12.57 6.40
CA GLN A 18 -1.44 -13.72 7.02
C GLN A 18 -2.48 -13.30 8.08
N MET A 19 -2.24 -12.20 8.80
CA MET A 19 -3.16 -11.68 9.80
C MET A 19 -4.39 -10.99 9.20
N THR A 20 -4.42 -10.78 7.89
CA THR A 20 -5.50 -10.06 7.20
C THR A 20 -6.87 -10.68 7.48
N GLY A 21 -7.01 -12.01 7.38
CA GLY A 21 -8.29 -12.68 7.62
C GLY A 21 -8.82 -12.44 9.04
N LEU A 22 -7.95 -12.64 10.04
CA LEU A 22 -8.30 -12.44 11.46
C LEU A 22 -8.70 -10.99 11.76
N LEU A 23 -7.96 -10.01 11.21
CA LEU A 23 -8.27 -8.59 11.40
C LEU A 23 -9.55 -8.19 10.65
N ALA A 24 -9.76 -8.71 9.44
CA ALA A 24 -10.94 -8.44 8.63
C ALA A 24 -12.22 -8.99 9.28
N GLU A 25 -12.17 -10.21 9.83
CA GLU A 25 -13.30 -10.79 10.58
C GLU A 25 -13.61 -10.00 11.86
N ARG A 26 -12.57 -9.60 12.61
CA ARG A 26 -12.76 -8.92 13.91
C ARG A 26 -13.18 -7.45 13.78
N PHE A 27 -12.61 -6.73 12.82
CA PHE A 27 -12.78 -5.27 12.73
C PHE A 27 -13.55 -4.81 11.49
N GLY A 28 -13.80 -5.70 10.53
CA GLY A 28 -14.41 -5.43 9.23
C GLY A 28 -13.38 -4.97 8.20
N LEU A 29 -13.49 -5.49 6.97
CA LEU A 29 -12.55 -5.28 5.87
C LEU A 29 -12.28 -3.79 5.58
N ARG A 30 -13.35 -2.98 5.46
CA ARG A 30 -13.26 -1.53 5.18
C ARG A 30 -12.48 -0.76 6.25
N ARG A 31 -12.62 -1.12 7.53
CA ARG A 31 -11.91 -0.47 8.63
C ARG A 31 -10.43 -0.83 8.60
N VAL A 32 -10.10 -2.10 8.34
CA VAL A 32 -8.72 -2.58 8.22
C VAL A 32 -8.01 -1.88 7.06
N VAL A 33 -8.62 -1.82 5.86
CA VAL A 33 -8.07 -1.09 4.71
C VAL A 33 -7.75 0.35 5.10
N ARG A 34 -8.70 1.05 5.71
CA ARG A 34 -8.54 2.48 6.06
C ARG A 34 -7.35 2.68 7.01
N VAL A 35 -7.24 1.87 8.06
CA VAL A 35 -6.14 1.96 9.05
C VAL A 35 -4.81 1.58 8.40
N ALA A 36 -4.78 0.49 7.64
CA ALA A 36 -3.57 0.01 6.99
C ALA A 36 -3.03 1.03 5.97
N VAL A 37 -3.89 1.58 5.11
CA VAL A 37 -3.49 2.59 4.13
C VAL A 37 -3.06 3.89 4.82
N THR A 38 -3.74 4.31 5.90
CA THR A 38 -3.29 5.47 6.68
C THR A 38 -1.90 5.25 7.27
N GLY A 39 -1.66 4.09 7.91
CA GLY A 39 -0.39 3.76 8.54
C GLY A 39 0.74 3.63 7.52
N TYR A 40 0.46 3.04 6.36
CA TYR A 40 1.41 2.95 5.26
C TYR A 40 1.82 4.34 4.76
N ALA A 41 0.85 5.19 4.43
CA ALA A 41 1.13 6.54 3.93
C ALA A 41 1.86 7.41 4.96
N THR A 42 1.45 7.37 6.24
CA THR A 42 2.15 8.13 7.29
C THR A 42 3.59 7.66 7.45
N THR A 43 3.83 6.35 7.42
CA THR A 43 5.18 5.79 7.58
C THR A 43 6.09 6.18 6.41
N MET A 44 5.57 6.15 5.17
CA MET A 44 6.33 6.55 3.99
C MET A 44 6.63 8.06 3.97
N VAL A 45 5.66 8.90 4.36
CA VAL A 45 5.88 10.35 4.48
C VAL A 45 6.92 10.66 5.56
N VAL A 46 6.87 9.99 6.72
CA VAL A 46 7.89 10.14 7.77
C VAL A 46 9.25 9.70 7.25
N LEU A 47 9.34 8.56 6.54
CA LEU A 47 10.59 8.10 5.95
C LEU A 47 11.15 9.11 4.96
N PHE A 48 10.33 9.63 4.04
CA PHE A 48 10.75 10.66 3.10
C PHE A 48 11.21 11.93 3.80
N ALA A 49 10.49 12.41 4.81
CA ALA A 49 10.86 13.60 5.58
C ALA A 49 12.21 13.41 6.28
N VAL A 50 12.44 12.26 6.93
CA VAL A 50 13.72 11.94 7.58
C VAL A 50 14.86 11.92 6.56
N MET A 51 14.68 11.24 5.43
CA MET A 51 15.68 11.18 4.36
C MET A 51 15.96 12.57 3.75
N ALA A 52 14.94 13.40 3.60
CA ALA A 52 15.06 14.77 3.07
C ALA A 52 15.88 15.69 3.99
N THR A 53 16.02 15.37 5.28
CA THR A 53 16.92 16.09 6.19
C THR A 53 18.41 15.70 6.03
N GLY A 54 18.73 14.76 5.12
CA GLY A 54 20.10 14.28 4.89
C GLY A 54 20.52 13.13 5.82
N ILE A 55 19.59 12.52 6.56
CA ILE A 55 19.85 11.36 7.41
C ILE A 55 19.83 10.09 6.54
N ASP A 56 20.94 9.78 5.89
CA ASP A 56 21.10 8.57 5.06
C ASP A 56 21.53 7.34 5.88
N ARG A 57 20.84 7.10 7.01
CA ARG A 57 21.12 5.95 7.87
C ARG A 57 20.31 4.73 7.46
N LEU A 58 21.01 3.70 7.00
CA LEU A 58 20.40 2.44 6.55
C LEU A 58 19.52 1.80 7.62
N ASP A 59 19.92 1.84 8.89
CA ASP A 59 19.14 1.28 10.00
C ASP A 59 17.76 1.95 10.15
N VAL A 60 17.72 3.28 10.01
CA VAL A 60 16.50 4.09 10.15
C VAL A 60 15.57 3.81 8.97
N MET A 61 16.13 3.79 7.76
CA MET A 61 15.39 3.42 6.55
C MET A 61 14.81 2.00 6.66
N ALA A 62 15.62 1.03 7.09
CA ALA A 62 15.17 -0.35 7.24
C ALA A 62 14.05 -0.52 8.27
N ALA A 63 14.16 0.16 9.42
CA ALA A 63 13.13 0.10 10.47
C ALA A 63 11.80 0.71 10.00
N LEU A 64 11.83 1.87 9.33
CA LEU A 64 10.62 2.52 8.81
C LEU A 64 10.01 1.74 7.65
N LEU A 65 10.85 1.20 6.74
CA LEU A 65 10.37 0.30 5.70
C LEU A 65 9.73 -0.95 6.32
N PHE A 66 10.32 -1.55 7.35
CA PHE A 66 9.75 -2.74 8.01
C PHE A 66 8.32 -2.47 8.50
N VAL A 67 8.12 -1.34 9.18
CA VAL A 67 6.79 -0.91 9.64
C VAL A 67 5.86 -0.67 8.46
N GLY A 68 6.33 0.03 7.42
CA GLY A 68 5.55 0.32 6.22
C GLY A 68 5.13 -0.93 5.46
N TYR A 69 6.05 -1.87 5.22
CA TYR A 69 5.78 -3.15 4.57
C TYR A 69 4.84 -4.03 5.39
N GLY A 70 4.87 -3.91 6.72
CA GLY A 70 3.85 -4.50 7.59
C GLY A 70 2.45 -3.99 7.28
N PHE A 71 2.26 -2.67 7.19
CA PHE A 71 0.98 -2.10 6.78
C PHE A 71 0.60 -2.47 5.35
N LEU A 72 1.56 -2.44 4.42
CA LEU A 72 1.35 -2.85 3.03
C LEU A 72 0.88 -4.30 2.92
N GLY A 73 1.40 -5.17 3.79
CA GLY A 73 0.97 -6.56 3.94
C GLY A 73 -0.52 -6.70 4.26
N LEU A 74 -1.13 -5.74 4.95
CA LEU A 74 -2.57 -5.69 5.14
C LEU A 74 -3.30 -5.06 3.95
N VAL A 75 -2.74 -4.00 3.35
CA VAL A 75 -3.39 -3.25 2.25
C VAL A 75 -3.67 -4.14 1.05
N ILE A 76 -2.66 -4.87 0.56
CA ILE A 76 -2.79 -5.66 -0.68
C ILE A 76 -3.94 -6.69 -0.59
N PRO A 77 -3.94 -7.65 0.35
CA PRO A 77 -5.00 -8.66 0.42
C PRO A 77 -6.37 -8.05 0.73
N THR A 78 -6.46 -7.05 1.61
CA THR A 78 -7.76 -6.47 1.97
C THR A 78 -8.41 -5.71 0.81
N THR A 79 -7.63 -4.97 0.03
CA THR A 79 -8.14 -4.25 -1.15
C THR A 79 -8.49 -5.20 -2.30
N SER A 80 -7.71 -6.26 -2.50
CA SER A 80 -8.03 -7.31 -3.49
C SER A 80 -9.35 -8.01 -3.16
N VAL A 81 -9.60 -8.34 -1.89
CA VAL A 81 -10.88 -8.93 -1.47
C VAL A 81 -12.02 -7.93 -1.70
N LEU A 82 -11.86 -6.68 -1.27
CA LEU A 82 -12.91 -5.66 -1.41
C LEU A 82 -13.29 -5.40 -2.89
N ALA A 83 -12.31 -5.42 -3.79
CA ALA A 83 -12.54 -5.25 -5.22
C ALA A 83 -13.26 -6.44 -5.86
N MET A 84 -13.18 -7.63 -5.25
CA MET A 84 -13.78 -8.87 -5.77
C MET A 84 -15.16 -9.15 -5.17
N GLU A 85 -15.42 -8.72 -3.93
CA GLU A 85 -16.71 -8.92 -3.25
C GLU A 85 -17.89 -8.36 -4.04
N GLU A 86 -17.72 -7.23 -4.75
CA GLU A 86 -18.78 -6.61 -5.56
C GLU A 86 -18.99 -7.31 -6.91
N HIS A 87 -18.14 -8.27 -7.30
CA HIS A 87 -18.04 -8.77 -8.68
C HIS A 87 -18.17 -10.31 -8.77
N GLY A 88 -18.91 -10.94 -7.84
CA GLY A 88 -18.98 -12.40 -7.64
C GLY A 88 -19.13 -13.26 -8.90
N GLU A 89 -20.05 -12.95 -9.83
CA GLU A 89 -20.24 -13.71 -11.08
C GLU A 89 -19.07 -13.57 -12.07
N ILE A 90 -18.32 -12.47 -11.99
CA ILE A 90 -17.21 -12.13 -12.88
C ILE A 90 -15.86 -12.04 -12.15
N ALA A 91 -15.74 -12.68 -10.98
CA ALA A 91 -14.55 -12.62 -10.13
C ALA A 91 -13.26 -13.01 -10.90
N GLY A 92 -13.35 -14.01 -11.78
CA GLY A 92 -12.21 -14.44 -12.61
C GLY A 92 -11.67 -13.34 -13.53
N THR A 93 -12.56 -12.60 -14.20
CA THR A 93 -12.17 -11.49 -15.10
C THR A 93 -11.73 -10.26 -14.31
N ALA A 94 -12.36 -9.98 -13.16
CA ALA A 94 -11.96 -8.91 -12.25
C ALA A 94 -10.52 -9.14 -11.72
N SER A 95 -10.19 -10.37 -11.31
CA SER A 95 -8.83 -10.75 -10.90
C SER A 95 -7.81 -10.60 -12.04
N ALA A 96 -8.18 -11.04 -13.25
CA ALA A 96 -7.34 -10.85 -14.43
C ALA A 96 -7.07 -9.36 -14.73
N LEU A 97 -8.10 -8.51 -14.64
CA LEU A 97 -7.96 -7.06 -14.83
C LEU A 97 -7.10 -6.41 -13.73
N MET A 98 -7.25 -6.82 -12.47
CA MET A 98 -6.39 -6.35 -11.39
C MET A 98 -4.92 -6.70 -11.67
N GLY A 99 -4.64 -7.91 -12.13
CA GLY A 99 -3.30 -8.35 -12.51
C GLY A 99 -2.73 -7.54 -13.68
N THR A 100 -3.50 -7.32 -14.75
CA THR A 100 -3.03 -6.53 -15.90
C THR A 100 -2.77 -5.08 -15.53
N LEU A 101 -3.63 -4.46 -14.71
CA LEU A 101 -3.40 -3.11 -14.19
C LEU A 101 -2.14 -3.04 -13.32
N HIS A 102 -1.91 -4.03 -12.46
CA HIS A 102 -0.71 -4.08 -11.62
C HIS A 102 0.57 -4.13 -12.49
N PHE A 103 0.61 -4.98 -13.51
CA PHE A 103 1.76 -5.05 -14.43
C PHE A 103 1.93 -3.78 -15.25
N ALA A 104 0.83 -3.21 -15.80
CA ALA A 104 0.89 -2.00 -16.60
C ALA A 104 1.38 -0.79 -15.78
N ILE A 105 0.83 -0.59 -14.58
CA ILE A 105 1.24 0.47 -13.66
C ILE A 105 2.69 0.23 -13.20
N GLY A 106 3.07 -1.02 -12.90
CA GLY A 106 4.44 -1.37 -12.53
C GLY A 106 5.45 -1.04 -13.63
N ALA A 107 5.15 -1.38 -14.89
CA ALA A 107 6.00 -1.04 -16.04
C ALA A 107 6.13 0.47 -16.23
N LEU A 108 5.02 1.20 -16.14
CA LEU A 108 5.03 2.67 -16.21
C LEU A 108 5.85 3.28 -15.07
N ALA A 109 5.65 2.81 -13.84
CA ALA A 109 6.36 3.29 -12.66
C ALA A 109 7.87 3.02 -12.78
N MET A 110 8.29 1.84 -13.27
CA MET A 110 9.70 1.56 -13.54
C MET A 110 10.28 2.49 -14.61
N GLY A 111 9.56 2.73 -15.70
CA GLY A 111 9.99 3.64 -16.77
C GLY A 111 10.18 5.07 -16.26
N VAL A 112 9.23 5.57 -15.46
CA VAL A 112 9.32 6.90 -14.83
C VAL A 112 10.46 6.95 -13.82
N ALA A 113 10.54 5.98 -12.90
CA ALA A 113 11.56 5.95 -11.85
C ALA A 113 12.98 5.85 -12.41
N GLY A 114 13.17 5.17 -13.54
CA GLY A 114 14.47 5.05 -14.20
C GLY A 114 15.06 6.40 -14.66
N VAL A 115 14.22 7.40 -14.96
CA VAL A 115 14.68 8.74 -15.36
C VAL A 115 15.22 9.54 -14.17
N PHE A 116 14.74 9.26 -12.96
CA PHE A 116 15.13 9.95 -11.73
C PHE A 116 16.21 9.21 -10.94
N PHE A 117 16.88 8.22 -11.56
CA PHE A 117 17.87 7.40 -10.88
C PHE A 117 19.23 8.09 -10.81
N ASP A 118 19.48 8.78 -9.68
CA ASP A 118 20.72 9.54 -9.46
C ASP A 118 21.75 8.76 -8.60
N GLY A 119 21.55 7.46 -8.39
CA GLY A 119 22.41 6.61 -7.55
C GLY A 119 22.24 6.81 -6.03
N THR A 120 21.38 7.74 -5.60
CA THR A 120 21.02 7.97 -4.20
C THR A 120 19.73 7.22 -3.83
N PRO A 121 19.48 6.93 -2.53
CA PRO A 121 18.25 6.27 -2.09
C PRO A 121 17.01 7.18 -2.08
N LEU A 122 17.20 8.50 -2.19
CA LEU A 122 16.13 9.49 -2.04
C LEU A 122 15.06 9.42 -3.16
N PRO A 123 15.41 9.31 -4.46
CA PRO A 123 14.41 9.14 -5.53
C PRO A 123 13.56 7.87 -5.36
N MET A 124 14.14 6.78 -4.85
CA MET A 124 13.42 5.54 -4.56
C MET A 124 12.36 5.78 -3.47
N VAL A 125 12.76 6.37 -2.33
CA VAL A 125 11.84 6.68 -1.23
C VAL A 125 10.76 7.68 -1.67
N ALA A 126 11.12 8.67 -2.48
CA ALA A 126 10.18 9.63 -3.05
C ALA A 126 9.10 8.94 -3.90
N GLY A 127 9.50 8.03 -4.78
CA GLY A 127 8.57 7.26 -5.62
C GLY A 127 7.63 6.38 -4.80
N ILE A 128 8.15 5.67 -3.80
CA ILE A 128 7.33 4.86 -2.89
C ILE A 128 6.33 5.74 -2.12
N THR A 129 6.78 6.89 -1.64
CA THR A 129 5.95 7.85 -0.89
C THR A 129 4.86 8.44 -1.77
N LEU A 130 5.16 8.79 -3.02
CA LEU A 130 4.18 9.26 -4.00
C LEU A 130 3.08 8.21 -4.22
N CYS A 131 3.46 6.96 -4.47
CA CYS A 131 2.51 5.85 -4.60
C CYS A 131 1.67 5.64 -3.34
N ALA A 132 2.27 5.76 -2.16
CA ALA A 132 1.58 5.64 -0.88
C ALA A 132 0.54 6.75 -0.67
N VAL A 133 0.88 7.99 -1.02
CA VAL A 133 -0.04 9.14 -0.96
C VAL A 133 -1.18 8.98 -1.97
N ILE A 134 -0.90 8.56 -3.21
CA ILE A 134 -1.92 8.28 -4.22
C ILE A 134 -2.87 7.16 -3.74
N SER A 135 -2.32 6.07 -3.19
CA SER A 135 -3.13 4.99 -2.63
C SER A 135 -4.02 5.48 -1.49
N PHE A 136 -3.49 6.34 -0.61
CA PHE A 136 -4.25 6.94 0.49
C PHE A 136 -5.38 7.85 0.02
N THR A 137 -5.13 8.73 -0.95
CA THR A 137 -6.15 9.62 -1.48
C THR A 137 -7.25 8.82 -2.19
N LEU A 138 -6.89 7.84 -3.03
CA LEU A 138 -7.84 6.96 -3.69
C LEU A 138 -8.67 6.17 -2.68
N ALA A 139 -8.04 5.56 -1.66
CA ALA A 139 -8.76 4.84 -0.62
C ALA A 139 -9.73 5.75 0.14
N LYS A 140 -9.35 6.98 0.47
CA LYS A 140 -10.24 7.95 1.14
C LYS A 140 -11.43 8.34 0.28
N VAL A 141 -11.20 8.60 -1.01
CA VAL A 141 -12.26 8.97 -1.96
C VAL A 141 -13.23 7.80 -2.17
N THR A 142 -12.72 6.60 -2.45
CA THR A 142 -13.55 5.42 -2.74
C THR A 142 -14.32 4.95 -1.51
N LEU A 143 -13.65 4.78 -0.36
CA LEU A 143 -14.33 4.36 0.88
C LEU A 143 -15.20 5.47 1.51
N GLY A 144 -15.02 6.73 1.12
CA GLY A 144 -15.88 7.84 1.53
C GLY A 144 -17.23 7.82 0.81
N ARG A 145 -17.21 7.63 -0.51
CA ARG A 145 -18.43 7.60 -1.36
C ARG A 145 -19.37 6.45 -1.03
N SER A 146 -18.85 5.29 -0.65
CA SER A 146 -19.68 4.15 -0.24
C SER A 146 -20.44 4.35 1.08
N ARG A 147 -20.12 5.39 1.87
CA ARG A 147 -20.90 5.77 3.06
C ARG A 147 -22.09 6.64 2.66
N GLU A 148 -21.89 7.57 1.73
CA GLU A 148 -22.90 8.51 1.23
C GLU A 148 -24.04 7.81 0.48
N ALA A 149 -23.74 6.72 -0.25
CA ALA A 149 -24.76 5.92 -0.92
C ALA A 149 -25.68 5.12 0.05
N VAL A 150 -25.23 4.86 1.28
CA VAL A 150 -26.04 4.18 2.32
C VAL A 150 -26.83 5.19 3.17
N GLU A 151 -26.34 6.44 3.27
CA GLU A 151 -27.01 7.54 3.95
C GLU A 151 -28.00 8.31 3.07
N ALA A 152 -28.12 7.99 1.77
CA ALA A 152 -29.17 8.55 0.91
C ALA A 152 -30.55 8.11 1.46
N PRO A 153 -31.37 9.04 1.99
CA PRO A 153 -32.68 8.71 2.51
C PRO A 153 -33.51 8.11 1.38
N ALA A 154 -34.17 6.98 1.65
CA ALA A 154 -35.26 6.50 0.83
C ALA A 154 -36.40 7.53 0.96
N GLU A 155 -36.38 8.51 0.07
CA GLU A 155 -37.54 9.38 -0.21
C GLU A 155 -38.57 8.62 -1.04
#